data_AF-A0A0F9IWI6-F1
#
_entry.id   AF-A0A0F9IWI6-F1
#
_cell.length_a   1.000
_cell.length_b   1.000
_cell.length_c   1.000
_cell.angle_alpha   90.00
_cell.angle_beta   90.00
_cell.angle_gamma   90.00
#
_symmetry.space_group_name_H-M   'P 1'
#
loop_
_entity.id
_entity.type
_entity.pdbx_description
1 polymer ?
#
loop_
_entity_poly.entity_id
_entity_poly.type
_entity_poly.pdbx_seq_one_letter_code
_entity_poly.pdbx_strand_id
1 'polypeptide(L)'
;GTTIGDGAIVGAHAVVTRDVPAYAVVAGNPALVKKMRLPSSLITLMLQAQWWQFAPWQMDHLDPSDPAAFCKGVLKMVNSTPPYTCETVDLREGLPR
;
A
#
# COMPACT_ATOMS: atom_id res chain seq x y z
N GLY A 1 8.39 -12.72 -15.56
CA GLY A 1 7.75 -11.62 -14.81
C GLY A 1 8.43 -11.51 -13.46
N THR A 2 8.40 -10.33 -12.86
CA THR A 2 9.01 -10.07 -11.55
C THR A 2 7.93 -9.53 -10.62
N THR A 3 7.93 -9.95 -9.37
CA THR A 3 6.94 -9.56 -8.37
C THR A 3 7.42 -8.34 -7.60
N ILE A 4 6.57 -7.34 -7.46
CA ILE A 4 6.82 -6.15 -6.63
C ILE A 4 5.86 -6.22 -5.45
N GLY A 5 6.40 -6.34 -4.24
CA GLY A 5 5.60 -6.37 -3.02
C GLY A 5 4.96 -5.01 -2.70
N ASP A 6 3.87 -5.06 -1.93
CA ASP A 6 3.12 -3.86 -1.54
C ASP A 6 3.99 -2.84 -0.79
N GLY A 7 3.76 -1.57 -1.08
CA GLY A 7 4.49 -0.46 -0.45
C GLY A 7 5.97 -0.36 -0.80
N ALA A 8 6.49 -1.17 -1.72
CA ALA A 8 7.85 -1.05 -2.24
C ALA A 8 8.07 0.28 -2.98
N ILE A 9 9.30 0.80 -2.91
CA ILE A 9 9.72 2.02 -3.59
C ILE A 9 10.81 1.66 -4.61
N VAL A 10 10.57 1.96 -5.88
CA VAL A 10 11.55 1.80 -6.96
C VAL A 10 12.12 3.17 -7.31
N GLY A 11 13.43 3.34 -7.14
CA GLY A 11 14.12 4.57 -7.49
C GLY A 11 14.09 4.85 -9.00
N ALA A 12 14.17 6.14 -9.37
CA ALA A 12 14.27 6.54 -10.77
C ALA A 12 15.48 5.86 -11.46
N HIS A 13 15.32 5.51 -12.74
CA HIS A 13 16.31 4.78 -13.54
C HIS A 13 16.75 3.41 -12.99
N ALA A 14 16.04 2.84 -12.00
CA ALA A 14 16.35 1.50 -11.52
C ALA A 14 15.89 0.43 -12.52
N VAL A 15 16.71 -0.61 -12.70
CA VAL A 15 16.38 -1.79 -13.52
C VAL A 15 16.17 -2.98 -12.61
N VAL A 16 14.91 -3.31 -12.35
CA VAL A 16 14.52 -4.41 -11.47
C VAL A 16 14.62 -5.73 -12.24
N THR A 17 15.59 -6.56 -11.85
CA THR A 17 15.84 -7.87 -12.47
C THR A 17 15.42 -9.05 -11.60
N ARG A 18 14.98 -8.79 -10.36
CA ARG A 18 14.60 -9.79 -9.35
C ARG A 18 13.44 -9.28 -8.50
N ASP A 19 12.74 -10.20 -7.82
CA ASP A 19 11.59 -9.87 -6.99
C ASP A 19 11.95 -8.86 -5.89
N VAL A 20 11.04 -7.91 -5.67
CA VAL A 20 11.22 -6.82 -4.71
C VAL A 20 10.35 -7.11 -3.48
N PRO A 21 10.94 -7.24 -2.28
CA PRO A 21 10.17 -7.43 -1.06
C PRO A 21 9.23 -6.24 -0.78
N ALA A 22 8.11 -6.52 -0.11
CA ALA A 22 7.20 -5.47 0.34
C ALA A 22 7.92 -4.44 1.22
N TYR A 23 7.57 -3.16 1.05
CA TYR A 23 8.19 -2.02 1.74
C TYR A 23 9.70 -1.84 1.52
N ALA A 24 10.32 -2.58 0.60
CA ALA A 24 11.73 -2.40 0.26
C ALA A 24 11.92 -1.17 -0.62
N VAL A 25 13.02 -0.45 -0.41
CA VAL A 25 13.48 0.63 -1.27
C VAL A 25 14.60 0.09 -2.14
N VAL A 26 14.37 -0.03 -3.45
CA VAL A 26 15.34 -0.54 -4.43
C VAL A 26 15.80 0.56 -5.36
N ALA A 27 17.09 0.55 -5.74
CA ALA A 27 17.65 1.48 -6.71
C ALA A 27 18.89 0.91 -7.40
N GLY A 28 19.19 1.44 -8.60
CA GLY A 28 20.36 1.08 -9.41
C GLY A 28 20.04 0.17 -10.60
N ASN A 29 21.08 -0.10 -11.40
CA ASN A 29 21.01 -0.99 -12.55
C ASN A 29 22.20 -1.97 -12.49
N PRO A 30 22.01 -3.24 -12.05
CA PRO A 30 20.76 -3.83 -11.59
C PRO A 30 20.30 -3.28 -10.24
N ALA A 31 18.98 -3.27 -10.01
CA ALA A 31 18.38 -2.73 -8.79
C ALA A 31 18.72 -3.59 -7.57
N LEU A 32 19.19 -2.93 -6.51
CA LEU A 32 19.51 -3.56 -5.23
C LEU A 32 18.71 -2.91 -4.11
N VAL A 33 18.35 -3.70 -3.09
CA VAL A 33 17.72 -3.17 -1.86
C VAL A 33 18.70 -2.23 -1.17
N LYS A 34 18.30 -0.98 -0.99
CA LYS A 34 19.09 0.05 -0.30
C LYS A 34 18.71 0.16 1.17
N LYS A 35 17.42 0.07 1.47
CA LYS A 35 16.88 0.09 2.83
C LYS A 35 15.44 -0.40 2.84
N MET A 36 14.90 -0.65 4.03
CA MET A 36 13.46 -0.83 4.23
C MET A 36 12.82 0.52 4.55
N ARG A 37 11.62 0.77 4.02
CA ARG A 37 10.85 1.99 4.29
C ARG A 37 10.35 2.06 5.73
N LEU A 38 10.06 0.90 6.31
CA LEU A 38 9.59 0.72 7.69
C LEU A 38 10.43 -0.35 8.40
N PRO A 39 10.46 -0.35 9.74
CA PRO A 39 11.04 -1.46 10.51
C PRO A 39 10.24 -2.75 10.24
N SER A 40 10.94 -3.89 10.24
CA SER A 40 10.36 -5.21 9.93
C SER A 40 9.15 -5.57 10.77
N SER A 41 9.11 -5.15 12.04
CA SER A 41 7.97 -5.36 12.95
C SER A 41 6.69 -4.66 12.49
N LEU A 42 6.79 -3.50 11.84
CA LEU A 42 5.64 -2.77 11.32
C LEU A 42 5.21 -3.24 9.93
N ILE A 43 6.14 -3.76 9.13
CA ILE A 43 5.83 -4.25 7.77
C ILE A 43 4.75 -5.34 7.81
N THR A 44 4.89 -6.32 8.71
CA THR A 44 3.90 -7.40 8.85
C THR A 44 2.51 -6.84 9.20
N LEU A 45 2.45 -5.89 10.14
CA LEU A 45 1.18 -5.27 10.54
C LEU A 45 0.57 -4.46 9.40
N MET A 46 1.37 -3.74 8.64
CA MET A 46 0.90 -2.92 7.52
C MET A 46 0.40 -3.78 6.35
N LEU A 47 1.04 -4.93 6.12
CA LEU A 47 0.59 -5.93 5.14
C LEU A 47 -0.71 -6.63 5.57
N GLN A 48 -0.92 -6.84 6.87
CA GLN A 48 -2.18 -7.37 7.39
C GLN A 48 -3.30 -6.33 7.34
N ALA A 49 -2.98 -5.07 7.60
CA ALA A 49 -3.94 -3.98 7.60
C ALA A 49 -4.51 -3.70 6.20
N GLN A 50 -3.73 -3.95 5.14
CA GLN A 50 -4.10 -3.72 3.73
C GLN A 50 -4.82 -2.37 3.53
N TRP A 51 -4.31 -1.32 4.17
CA TRP A 51 -5.03 -0.06 4.36
C TRP A 51 -5.46 0.59 3.02
N TRP A 52 -4.74 0.32 1.94
CA TRP A 52 -5.05 0.75 0.58
C TRP A 52 -6.34 0.15 0.00
N GLN A 53 -6.94 -0.84 0.67
CA GLN A 53 -8.26 -1.36 0.32
C GLN A 53 -9.42 -0.55 0.91
N PHE A 54 -9.15 0.41 1.78
CA PHE A 54 -10.16 1.31 2.32
C PHE A 54 -10.15 2.65 1.59
N ALA A 55 -11.30 3.30 1.54
CA ALA A 55 -11.42 4.62 0.96
C ALA A 55 -10.77 5.68 1.87
N PRO A 56 -10.20 6.75 1.31
CA PRO A 56 -9.52 7.79 2.09
C PRO A 56 -10.38 8.39 3.21
N TRP A 57 -11.67 8.65 2.94
CA TRP A 57 -12.59 9.22 3.92
C TRP A 57 -12.91 8.28 5.10
N GLN A 58 -12.75 6.96 4.92
CA GLN A 58 -12.91 6.01 6.04
C GLN A 58 -11.75 6.14 7.03
N MET A 59 -10.59 6.63 6.58
CA MET A 59 -9.36 6.75 7.35
C MET A 59 -9.02 8.20 7.75
N ASP A 60 -9.91 9.17 7.50
CA ASP A 60 -9.64 10.61 7.76
C ASP A 60 -9.31 10.93 9.23
N HIS A 61 -9.77 10.08 10.14
CA HIS A 61 -9.50 10.18 11.58
C HIS A 61 -8.14 9.59 12.00
N LEU A 62 -7.36 9.03 11.06
CA LEU A 62 -6.06 8.42 11.31
C LEU A 62 -4.94 9.32 10.82
N ASP A 63 -3.89 9.50 11.63
CA ASP A 63 -2.70 10.24 11.22
C ASP A 63 -1.68 9.29 10.55
N PRO A 64 -1.39 9.46 9.25
CA PRO A 64 -0.41 8.63 8.54
C PRO A 64 1.05 8.99 8.86
N SER A 65 1.30 10.10 9.55
CA SER A 65 2.65 10.56 9.92
C SER A 65 3.29 9.68 11.00
N ASP A 66 2.47 9.00 11.82
CA ASP A 66 2.88 7.95 12.74
C ASP A 66 2.45 6.56 12.21
N PRO A 67 3.36 5.80 11.57
CA PRO A 67 3.04 4.49 11.04
C PRO A 67 2.54 3.48 12.08
N ALA A 68 2.97 3.61 13.35
CA ALA A 68 2.60 2.65 14.39
C ALA A 68 1.16 2.91 14.89
N ALA A 69 0.80 4.18 15.11
CA ALA A 69 -0.58 4.55 15.45
C ALA A 69 -1.53 4.25 14.29
N PHE A 70 -1.11 4.57 13.05
CA PHE A 70 -1.88 4.31 11.84
C PHE A 70 -2.23 2.83 11.68
N CYS A 71 -1.23 1.92 11.76
CA CYS A 71 -1.46 0.47 11.68
C CYS A 71 -2.50 0.00 12.71
N LYS A 72 -2.41 0.47 13.96
CA LYS A 72 -3.34 0.07 15.03
C LYS A 72 -4.75 0.58 14.75
N GLY A 73 -4.89 1.77 14.19
CA GLY A 73 -6.18 2.34 13.78
C GLY A 73 -6.83 1.50 12.68
N VAL A 74 -6.10 1.21 11.61
CA VAL A 74 -6.62 0.42 10.48
C VAL A 74 -6.96 -1.00 10.92
N LEU A 75 -6.12 -1.67 11.71
CA LEU A 75 -6.41 -3.03 12.20
C LEU A 75 -7.70 -3.12 13.02
N LYS A 76 -8.10 -2.05 13.72
CA LYS A 76 -9.41 -2.01 14.39
C LYS A 76 -10.56 -1.94 13.38
N MET A 77 -10.36 -1.28 12.25
CA MET A 77 -11.38 -1.13 11.20
C MET A 77 -11.59 -2.40 10.37
N VAL A 78 -10.53 -3.21 10.17
CA VAL A 78 -10.56 -4.44 9.35
C VAL A 78 -11.69 -5.39 9.76
N ASN A 79 -12.00 -5.49 11.06
CA ASN A 79 -13.05 -6.39 11.54
C ASN A 79 -14.47 -5.82 11.40
N SER A 80 -14.62 -4.52 11.17
CA SER A 80 -15.91 -3.83 11.24
C SER A 80 -16.36 -3.23 9.91
N THR A 81 -15.45 -3.06 8.95
CA THR A 81 -15.72 -2.35 7.70
C THR A 81 -15.32 -3.22 6.51
N PRO A 82 -16.22 -3.46 5.52
CA PRO A 82 -15.84 -4.17 4.32
C PRO A 82 -14.85 -3.34 3.48
N PRO A 83 -13.97 -3.99 2.70
CA PRO A 83 -13.12 -3.31 1.72
C PRO A 83 -13.93 -2.42 0.79
N TYR A 84 -13.34 -1.30 0.39
CA TYR A 84 -13.97 -0.37 -0.53
C TYR A 84 -14.13 -0.99 -1.92
N THR A 85 -15.33 -0.88 -2.47
CA THR A 85 -15.65 -1.26 -3.84
C THR A 85 -16.08 -0.02 -4.61
N CYS A 86 -15.34 0.33 -5.67
CA CYS A 86 -15.79 1.39 -6.58
C CYS A 86 -17.07 0.96 -7.29
N GLU A 87 -18.03 1.87 -7.37
CA GLU A 87 -19.13 1.71 -8.30
C GLU A 87 -18.58 1.78 -9.73
N THR A 88 -18.82 0.72 -10.52
CA THR A 88 -18.41 0.70 -11.91
C THR A 88 -19.46 1.44 -12.72
N VAL A 89 -19.12 2.62 -13.22
CA VAL A 89 -19.99 3.38 -14.12
C VAL A 89 -19.68 2.98 -15.56
N ASP A 90 -20.67 2.45 -16.27
CA ASP A 90 -20.58 2.23 -17.71
C ASP A 90 -20.85 3.54 -18.45
N LEU A 91 -19.81 4.08 -19.10
CA LEU A 91 -19.91 5.35 -19.83
C LEU A 91 -20.87 5.29 -21.03
N ARG A 92 -21.26 4.10 -21.49
CA ARG A 92 -22.21 3.92 -22.60
C ARG A 92 -23.67 4.20 -22.18
N GLU A 93 -23.98 4.07 -20.90
CA GLU A 93 -25.36 4.26 -20.39
C GLU A 93 -25.67 5.72 -20.01
N GLY A 94 -24.70 6.62 -20.18
CA GLY A 94 -24.79 8.02 -19.76
C GLY A 94 -24.45 8.19 -18.27
N LEU A 95 -24.01 9.40 -17.89
CA LEU A 95 -23.71 9.69 -16.48
C LEU A 95 -25.00 9.66 -15.65
N PRO A 96 -24.98 9.09 -14.43
CA PRO A 96 -26.11 9.22 -13.51
C PRO A 96 -26.39 10.71 -13.26
N ARG A 97 -27.66 11.12 -13.43
CA ARG A 97 -28.11 12.51 -13.23
C ARG A 97 -28.18 12.88 -11.76
#